data_AF-A0A158B892-F1
#
_entry.id   AF-A0A158B892-F1
#
_cell.length_a   1.000
_cell.length_b   1.000
_cell.length_c   1.000
_cell.angle_alpha   90.00
_cell.angle_beta   90.00
_cell.angle_gamma   90.00
#
_symmetry.space_group_name_H-M   'P 1'
#
loop_
_entity.id
_entity.type
_entity.pdbx_description
1 polymer ?
#
loop_
_entity_poly.entity_id
_entity_poly.type
_entity_poly.pdbx_seq_one_letter_code
_entity_poly.pdbx_strand_id
1 'polypeptide(L)' 'MSSTYSGMLDSLSVTDRRLLADALGALLRERSCALQIAVEVASTKGHRTPSVDDFGLPNILRMTRLFTQPEPTLDLREA' A
#
# COMPACT_ATOMS: atom_id res chain seq x y z
N MET A 1 1.01 -16.80 -0.34
CA MET A 1 1.19 -15.84 0.78
C MET A 1 -0.03 -14.95 1.04
N SER A 2 -1.22 -15.20 0.45
CA SER A 2 -2.42 -14.36 0.70
C SER A 2 -3.18 -14.65 2.00
N SER A 3 -2.85 -15.73 2.71
CA SER A 3 -3.68 -16.24 3.82
C SER A 3 -3.65 -15.39 5.10
N THR A 4 -2.60 -14.59 5.32
CA THR A 4 -2.43 -13.81 6.57
C THR A 4 -3.13 -12.46 6.53
N TYR A 5 -3.17 -11.82 5.36
CA TYR A 5 -3.81 -10.50 5.21
C TYR A 5 -5.33 -10.59 5.19
N SER A 6 -5.90 -11.69 4.69
CA SER A 6 -7.36 -11.92 4.69
C SER A 6 -7.92 -11.96 6.12
N GLY A 7 -7.37 -12.83 6.97
CA GLY A 7 -7.86 -12.95 8.36
C GLY A 7 -7.66 -11.67 9.19
N MET A 8 -6.68 -10.85 8.84
CA MET A 8 -6.52 -9.51 9.44
C MET A 8 -7.61 -8.56 8.96
N LEU A 9 -7.89 -8.49 7.65
CA LEU A 9 -8.91 -7.61 7.07
C LEU A 9 -10.32 -7.93 7.60
N ASP A 10 -10.61 -9.21 7.80
CA ASP A 10 -11.89 -9.70 8.33
C ASP A 10 -12.10 -9.30 9.80
N SER A 11 -11.01 -9.03 10.54
CA SER A 11 -11.06 -8.62 11.95
C SER A 11 -11.15 -7.10 12.16
N LEU A 12 -10.94 -6.31 11.11
CA LEU A 12 -10.86 -4.85 11.18
C LEU A 12 -12.21 -4.22 10.88
N SER A 13 -12.60 -3.21 11.67
CA SER A 13 -13.79 -2.42 11.35
C SER A 13 -13.58 -1.60 10.07
N VAL A 14 -14.68 -1.14 9.46
CA VAL A 14 -14.63 -0.21 8.31
C VAL A 14 -13.83 1.05 8.65
N THR A 15 -13.93 1.54 9.89
CA THR A 15 -13.17 2.70 10.36
C THR A 15 -11.69 2.41 10.43
N ASP A 16 -11.29 1.26 10.98
CA ASP A 16 -9.88 0.87 11.07
C ASP A 16 -9.25 0.72 9.68
N ARG A 17 -9.98 0.11 8.74
CA ARG A 17 -9.52 -0.02 7.35
C ARG A 17 -9.31 1.34 6.69
N ARG A 18 -10.19 2.31 6.93
CA ARG A 18 -10.04 3.69 6.42
C ARG A 18 -8.79 4.36 7.01
N LEU A 19 -8.60 4.29 8.33
CA LEU A 19 -7.42 4.86 8.99
C LEU A 19 -6.12 4.25 8.47
N LEU A 20 -6.10 2.92 8.27
CA LEU A 20 -4.94 2.23 7.69
C LEU A 20 -4.69 2.65 6.23
N ALA A 21 -5.74 2.81 5.43
CA ALA A 21 -5.62 3.31 4.06
C ALA A 21 -5.04 4.74 4.03
N ASP A 22 -5.49 5.62 4.92
CA ASP A 22 -4.98 6.99 5.06
C ASP A 22 -3.51 7.00 5.48
N ALA A 23 -3.13 6.17 6.46
CA ALA A 23 -1.76 6.03 6.91
C ALA A 23 -0.83 5.51 5.79
N LEU A 24 -1.29 4.52 5.02
CA LEU A 24 -0.56 4.02 3.85
C LEU A 24 -0.44 5.10 2.77
N GLY A 25 -1.47 5.92 2.57
CA GLY A 25 -1.42 7.07 1.67
C GLY A 25 -0.37 8.10 2.09
N ALA A 26 -0.27 8.41 3.39
CA ALA A 26 0.79 9.27 3.92
C ALA A 26 2.18 8.66 3.72
N LEU A 27 2.34 7.38 4.07
CA LEU A 27 3.61 6.68 3.89
C LEU A 27 4.05 6.60 2.42
N LEU A 28 3.10 6.40 1.50
CA LEU A 28 3.37 6.38 0.06
C LEU A 28 3.95 7.71 -0.41
N ARG A 29 3.38 8.84 0.03
CA ARG A 29 3.87 10.18 -0.33
C ARG A 29 5.30 10.38 0.14
N GLU A 30 5.57 10.12 1.42
CA GLU A 30 6.91 10.32 1.99
C GLU A 30 7.97 9.42 1.32
N ARG A 31 7.64 8.14 1.08
CA ARG A 31 8.59 7.24 0.41
C ARG A 31 8.78 7.56 -1.07
N SER A 32 7.77 8.11 -1.74
CA SER A 32 7.92 8.58 -3.13
C SER A 32 8.83 9.80 -3.20
N CYS A 33 8.70 10.73 -2.25
CA CYS A 33 9.61 11.87 -2.10
C CYS A 33 11.05 11.39 -1.84
N ALA A 34 11.23 10.44 -0.93
CA ALA A 34 12.55 9.88 -0.63
C ALA A 34 13.18 9.18 -1.84
N LEU A 35 12.40 8.47 -2.65
CA LEU A 35 12.87 7.89 -3.92
C LEU A 35 13.35 8.98 -4.88
N GLN A 36 12.59 10.06 -5.04
CA GLN A 36 12.96 11.15 -5.94
C GLN A 36 14.30 11.80 -5.54
N ILE A 37 14.48 12.07 -4.25
CA ILE A 37 15.75 12.59 -3.70
C ILE A 37 16.89 11.59 -3.95
N ALA A 38 16.65 10.29 -3.69
CA ALA A 38 17.67 9.27 -3.88
C ALA A 38 18.08 9.09 -5.36
N VAL A 39 17.13 9.23 -6.28
CA VAL A 39 17.38 9.21 -7.73
C VAL A 39 18.26 10.39 -8.14
N GLU A 40 17.97 11.60 -7.64
CA GLU A 40 18.77 12.80 -7.92
C GLU A 40 20.20 12.65 -7.39
N VAL A 41 20.36 12.16 -6.16
CA VAL A 41 21.68 11.90 -5.56
C VAL A 41 22.44 10.82 -6.33
N ALA A 42 21.78 9.72 -6.72
CA ALA A 42 22.42 8.65 -7.48
C ALA A 42 22.88 9.13 -8.86
N SER A 43 22.05 9.92 -9.55
CA SER A 43 22.39 10.54 -10.83
C SER A 43 23.62 11.45 -10.69
N THR A 44 23.67 12.27 -9.64
CA THR A 44 24.79 13.20 -9.41
C THR A 44 26.10 12.47 -9.14
N LYS A 45 26.05 11.34 -8.42
CA LYS A 45 27.24 10.58 -8.02
C LYS A 45 27.65 9.49 -9.01
N GLY A 46 26.84 9.22 -10.05
CA GLY A 46 27.08 8.10 -10.98
C GLY A 46 26.81 6.71 -10.38
N HIS A 47 25.92 6.62 -9.38
CA HIS A 47 25.53 5.34 -8.76
C HIS A 47 24.34 4.71 -9.49
N ARG A 48 24.06 3.43 -9.19
CA ARG A 48 22.82 2.77 -9.63
C ARG A 48 21.60 3.60 -9.21
N THR A 49 20.70 3.86 -10.14
CA THR A 49 19.40 4.48 -9.88
C THR A 49 18.54 3.57 -9.01
N PRO A 50 18.04 4.05 -7.85
CA PRO A 50 17.11 3.31 -7.01
C PRO A 50 15.76 3.13 -7.72
N SER A 51 15.07 2.04 -7.41
CA SER A 51 13.78 1.67 -7.97
C SER A 51 12.65 1.82 -6.95
N VAL A 52 11.41 1.72 -7.44
CA VAL A 52 10.21 1.71 -6.58
C VAL A 52 10.18 0.55 -5.59
N ASP A 53 10.84 -0.56 -5.92
CA ASP A 53 10.96 -1.74 -5.06
C ASP A 53 11.92 -1.49 -3.90
N ASP A 54 13.01 -0.76 -4.13
CA ASP A 54 13.97 -0.37 -3.08
C ASP A 54 13.30 0.51 -2.01
N PHE A 55 12.20 1.19 -2.34
CA PHE A 55 11.36 1.98 -1.43
C PHE A 55 10.05 1.29 -1.01
N GLY A 56 9.79 0.08 -1.51
CA GLY A 56 8.60 -0.71 -1.18
C GLY A 56 7.27 -0.09 -1.61
N LEU A 57 7.26 0.83 -2.59
CA LEU A 57 6.04 1.50 -3.06
C LEU A 57 4.98 0.51 -3.59
N PRO A 58 5.33 -0.54 -4.36
CA PRO A 58 4.35 -1.51 -4.83
C PRO A 58 3.62 -2.23 -3.71
N ASN A 59 4.31 -2.52 -2.60
CA ASN A 59 3.68 -3.18 -1.45
C ASN A 59 2.71 -2.24 -0.72
N ILE A 60 3.08 -0.98 -0.55
CA ILE A 60 2.19 0.03 0.03
C ILE A 60 0.93 0.16 -0.83
N LEU A 61 1.08 0.32 -2.14
CA LEU A 61 -0.06 0.40 -3.07
C LEU A 61 -0.96 -0.84 -3.03
N ARG A 62 -0.35 -2.03 -2.95
CA ARG A 62 -1.10 -3.30 -2.81
C ARG A 62 -1.92 -3.29 -1.51
N MET A 63 -1.30 -2.93 -0.39
CA MET A 63 -1.99 -2.86 0.91
C MET A 63 -3.10 -1.82 0.91
N THR A 64 -2.87 -0.63 0.35
CA THR A 64 -3.91 0.41 0.24
C THR A 64 -5.14 -0.13 -0.48
N ARG A 65 -4.94 -0.81 -1.63
CA ARG A 65 -6.05 -1.41 -2.39
C ARG A 65 -6.83 -2.42 -1.54
N LEU A 66 -6.14 -3.28 -0.79
CA LEU A 66 -6.77 -4.26 0.09
C LEU A 66 -7.65 -3.61 1.17
N PHE A 67 -7.21 -2.50 1.78
CA PHE A 67 -8.00 -1.81 2.80
C PHE A 67 -9.16 -0.98 2.24
N THR A 68 -9.09 -0.58 0.96
CA THR A 68 -10.14 0.20 0.29
C THR A 68 -11.17 -0.64 -0.46
N GLN A 69 -10.95 -1.95 -0.59
CA GLN A 69 -11.92 -2.81 -1.27
C GLN A 69 -13.24 -2.85 -0.47
N PRO A 70 -14.39 -2.73 -1.16
CA PRO A 70 -15.67 -2.97 -0.51
C PRO A 70 -15.72 -4.42 -0.02
N GLU A 71 -16.36 -4.64 1.13
CA GLU A 71 -16.72 -6.01 1.56
C GLU A 71 -17.39 -6.73 0.39
N PRO A 72 -17.09 -8.01 0.15
CA PRO A 72 -17.88 -8.78 -0.80
C PRO A 72 -19.32 -8.78 -0.30
N THR A 73 -20.17 -8.01 -0.96
CA THR A 73 -21.61 -8.05 -0.75
C THR A 73 -22.04 -9.47 -1.11
N LEU A 74 -22.28 -10.30 -0.10
CA LEU A 74 -23.00 -11.56 -0.29
C LEU A 74 -24.36 -11.19 -0.86
N ASP A 75 -24.51 -11.36 -2.17
CA ASP A 75 -25.78 -11.20 -2.86
C ASP A 75 -26.74 -12.28 -2.33
N LEU A 76 -27.50 -11.94 -1.28
CA LEU A 76 -28.58 -12.75 -0.71
C LEU A 76 -29.81 -12.74 -1.62
N ARG A 77 -29.61 -12.99 -2.92
CA ARG A 77 -30.67 -13.03 -3.93
C ARG A 77 -30.61 -14.33 -4.70
N GLU A 78 -30.79 -15.44 -4.00
CA GLU A 78 -31.30 -16.70 -4.54
C GLU A 78 -31.73 -17.58 -3.35
N ALA A 79 -32.98 -17.40 -2.92
CA ALA A 79 -33.72 -18.29 -2.01
C ALA A 79 -35.18 -18.32 -2.43
#